data_AF-T1A1J6-F1
#
_entry.id   AF-T1A1J6-F1
#
_cell.length_a   1.000
_cell.length_b   1.000
_cell.length_c   1.000
_cell.angle_alpha   90.00
_cell.angle_beta   90.00
_cell.angle_gamma   90.00
#
_symmetry.space_group_name_H-M   'P 1'
#
loop_
_entity.id
_entity.type
_entity.pdbx_description
1 polymer ?
#
loop_
_entity_poly.entity_id
_entity_poly.type
_entity_poly.pdbx_seq_one_letter_code
_entity_poly.pdbx_strand_id
1 'polypeptide(L)'
;MLSVRSRVERQYTIQGLRHPLAIRIDIEDDGPGVPVHLRERLFLPLVSGRSGGCGLGLAIAQDLIQRQGGLIEWRSRPGQTAFRFSCRLWIRTMTTEGVSVWVVDDDDSMRWVMEKALRKESYQAQSFARLEDLRLALKKEIPQALIMDIRLPDGDGIRFLPEWIGHYPDRPVIVVTAHADFQN
;
A
#
# COMPACT_ATOMS: atom_id res chain seq x y z
N MET A 1 16.27 23.36 -1.13
CA MET A 1 16.18 22.33 -2.17
C MET A 1 15.93 20.96 -1.54
N LEU A 2 14.97 20.21 -2.09
CA LEU A 2 14.69 18.82 -1.72
C LEU A 2 15.26 17.91 -2.80
N SER A 3 15.99 16.87 -2.41
CA SER A 3 16.52 15.85 -3.32
C SER A 3 16.08 14.46 -2.88
N VAL A 4 15.79 13.60 -3.84
CA VAL A 4 15.42 12.20 -3.61
C VAL A 4 16.38 11.34 -4.42
N ARG A 5 17.01 10.37 -3.76
CA ARG A 5 17.92 9.40 -4.40
C ARG A 5 17.44 8.01 -4.07
N SER A 6 17.28 7.17 -5.08
CA SER A 6 16.97 5.75 -4.91
C SER A 6 18.14 4.88 -5.38
N ARG A 7 18.32 3.74 -4.73
CA ARG A 7 19.33 2.74 -5.08
C ARG A 7 18.82 1.34 -4.76
N VAL A 8 19.14 0.38 -5.62
CA VAL A 8 18.96 -1.04 -5.32
C VAL A 8 20.23 -1.56 -4.65
N GLU A 9 20.10 -2.18 -3.49
CA GLU A 9 21.20 -2.69 -2.68
C GLU A 9 21.31 -4.21 -2.73
N ARG A 10 22.54 -4.65 -3.00
CA ARG A 10 23.12 -6.00 -2.91
C ARG A 10 23.11 -6.59 -1.51
N GLN A 11 22.48 -7.75 -1.25
CA GLN A 11 22.79 -8.53 -0.03
C GLN A 11 22.66 -7.69 1.26
N TYR A 12 21.61 -6.87 1.33
CA TYR A 12 21.46 -5.81 2.31
C TYR A 12 20.78 -6.34 3.57
N THR A 13 21.25 -5.90 4.75
CA THR A 13 20.67 -6.33 6.03
C THR A 13 19.70 -5.28 6.54
N ILE A 14 18.44 -5.67 6.77
CA ILE A 14 17.39 -4.82 7.34
C ILE A 14 16.93 -5.49 8.62
N GLN A 15 16.98 -4.78 9.75
CA GLN A 15 16.58 -5.30 11.06
C GLN A 15 17.20 -6.68 11.41
N GLY A 16 18.46 -6.92 11.02
CA GLY A 16 19.16 -8.18 11.27
C GLY A 16 18.86 -9.32 10.27
N LEU A 17 17.89 -9.13 9.36
CA LEU A 17 17.59 -10.08 8.29
C LEU A 17 18.31 -9.67 7.00
N ARG A 18 19.01 -10.64 6.37
CA ARG A 18 19.72 -10.41 5.11
C ARG A 18 18.78 -10.61 3.93
N HIS A 19 18.61 -9.57 3.11
CA HIS A 19 17.80 -9.59 1.91
C HIS A 19 18.70 -9.66 0.66
N PRO A 20 18.40 -10.54 -0.31
CA PRO A 20 19.15 -10.58 -1.57
C PRO A 20 19.16 -9.22 -2.29
N LEU A 21 18.02 -8.53 -2.24
CA LEU A 21 17.83 -7.19 -2.77
C LEU A 21 16.99 -6.34 -1.82
N ALA A 22 17.43 -5.10 -1.65
CA ALA A 22 16.68 -4.06 -0.95
C ALA A 22 16.60 -2.80 -1.82
N ILE A 23 15.57 -1.99 -1.62
CA ILE A 23 15.54 -0.62 -2.12
C ILE A 23 15.93 0.29 -0.97
N ARG A 24 16.87 1.20 -1.25
CA ARG A 24 17.21 2.32 -0.38
C ARG A 24 16.74 3.61 -1.03
N ILE A 25 16.02 4.43 -0.27
CA ILE A 25 15.60 5.77 -0.68
C ILE A 25 16.15 6.76 0.34
N ASP A 26 16.90 7.74 -0.13
CA ASP A 26 17.43 8.84 0.65
C ASP A 26 16.68 10.13 0.23
N ILE A 27 15.98 10.77 1.16
CA ILE A 27 15.32 12.07 1.00
C ILE A 27 16.14 13.10 1.76
N GLU A 28 16.65 14.12 1.09
CA GLU A 28 17.55 15.11 1.67
C GLU A 28 17.08 16.54 1.37
N ASP A 29 17.04 17.38 2.39
CA ASP A 29 16.78 18.81 2.30
C ASP A 29 17.89 19.65 2.93
N ASP A 30 18.01 20.89 2.46
CA ASP A 30 18.96 21.90 2.95
C ASP A 30 18.34 22.86 3.98
N GLY A 31 17.30 22.41 4.69
CA GLY A 31 16.59 23.22 5.67
C GLY A 31 17.39 23.49 6.95
N PRO A 32 16.78 24.16 7.94
CA PRO A 32 17.46 24.57 9.18
C PRO A 32 17.91 23.39 10.07
N GLY A 33 17.57 22.17 9.70
CA GLY A 33 17.83 20.98 10.50
C GLY A 33 16.74 20.71 11.55
N VAL A 34 16.84 19.55 12.19
CA VAL A 34 15.95 19.15 13.28
C VAL A 34 16.44 19.80 14.59
N PRO A 35 15.61 20.63 15.25
CA PRO A 35 15.94 21.21 16.55
C PRO A 35 16.34 20.14 17.58
N VAL A 36 17.32 20.44 18.42
CA VAL A 36 17.88 19.47 19.39
C VAL A 36 16.80 18.84 20.27
N HIS A 37 15.85 19.65 20.75
CA HIS A 37 14.76 19.20 21.63
C HIS A 37 13.73 18.29 20.94
N LEU A 38 13.71 18.23 19.60
CA LEU A 38 12.80 17.36 18.84
C LEU A 38 13.45 16.04 18.41
N ARG A 39 14.77 15.89 18.53
CA ARG A 39 15.52 14.75 17.96
C ARG A 39 15.04 13.39 18.50
N GLU A 40 14.82 13.30 19.80
CA GLU A 40 14.37 12.05 20.46
C GLU A 40 12.88 11.76 20.23
N ARG A 41 12.11 12.78 19.82
CA ARG A 41 10.65 12.72 19.70
C ARG A 41 10.18 12.81 18.26
N LEU A 42 11.10 12.83 17.30
CA LEU A 42 10.83 13.16 15.89
C LEU A 42 9.80 12.23 15.23
N PHE A 43 9.75 10.97 15.67
CA PHE A 43 8.80 9.97 15.19
C PHE A 43 7.57 9.78 16.07
N LEU A 44 7.46 10.52 17.18
CA LEU A 44 6.26 10.45 18.01
C LEU A 44 5.12 11.20 17.30
N PRO A 45 3.88 10.70 17.40
CA PRO A 45 2.71 11.40 16.89
C PRO A 45 2.60 12.81 17.46
N LEU A 46 2.05 13.72 16.66
CA LEU A 46 1.75 15.11 17.05
C LEU A 46 2.99 15.97 17.36
N VAL A 47 4.19 15.49 17.03
CA VAL A 47 5.43 16.27 17.16
C VAL A 47 5.69 17.02 15.85
N SER A 48 5.64 18.35 15.90
CA SER A 48 5.90 19.21 14.75
C SER A 48 6.89 20.32 15.08
N GLY A 49 7.87 20.54 14.20
CA GLY A 49 8.75 21.71 14.23
C GLY A 49 8.24 22.89 13.40
N ARG A 50 7.05 22.79 12.79
CA ARG A 50 6.43 23.84 11.96
C ARG A 50 5.07 24.23 12.50
N SER A 51 4.78 25.53 12.49
CA SER A 51 3.45 26.10 12.77
C SER A 51 2.43 25.60 11.74
N GLY A 52 1.44 24.82 12.19
CA GLY A 52 0.34 24.31 11.36
C GLY A 52 0.48 22.87 10.83
N GLY A 53 1.59 22.17 11.10
CA GLY A 53 1.74 20.75 10.75
C GLY A 53 1.13 19.83 11.81
N CYS A 54 0.33 18.83 11.40
CA CYS A 54 -0.28 17.87 12.33
C CYS A 54 0.71 16.99 13.10
N GLY A 55 2.00 16.97 12.71
CA GLY A 55 3.04 16.17 13.38
C GLY A 55 2.87 14.66 13.22
N LEU A 56 2.06 14.19 12.27
CA LEU A 56 1.79 12.76 12.05
C LEU A 56 2.67 12.12 10.98
N GLY A 57 3.24 12.91 10.05
CA GLY A 57 3.87 12.38 8.84
C GLY A 57 5.02 11.40 9.10
N LEU A 58 5.90 11.70 10.05
CA LEU A 58 7.03 10.82 10.39
C LEU A 58 6.59 9.59 11.19
N ALA A 59 5.61 9.73 12.08
CA ALA A 59 5.03 8.60 12.81
C ALA A 59 4.38 7.59 11.86
N ILE A 60 3.60 8.08 10.89
CA ILE A 60 2.99 7.24 9.83
C ILE A 60 4.07 6.59 8.96
N ALA A 61 5.09 7.36 8.55
CA ALA A 61 6.18 6.81 7.74
C ALA A 61 6.94 5.69 8.47
N GLN A 62 7.19 5.85 9.78
CA GLN A 62 7.82 4.82 10.60
C GLN A 62 6.95 3.57 10.69
N ASP A 63 5.66 3.70 11.00
CA ASP A 63 4.72 2.58 11.11
C ASP A 63 4.60 1.80 9.80
N LEU A 64 4.38 2.49 8.67
CA LEU A 64 4.27 1.85 7.35
C LEU A 64 5.52 1.06 6.97
N ILE A 65 6.71 1.63 7.23
CA ILE A 65 7.97 0.98 6.90
C ILE A 65 8.24 -0.20 7.81
N GLN A 66 7.95 -0.08 9.11
CA GLN A 66 8.08 -1.19 10.05
C GLN A 66 7.14 -2.35 9.69
N ARG A 67 5.88 -2.08 9.33
CA ARG A 67 4.91 -3.10 8.87
C ARG A 67 5.37 -3.85 7.63
N GLN A 68 6.16 -3.20 6.77
CA GLN A 68 6.73 -3.81 5.56
C GLN A 68 8.08 -4.51 5.82
N GLY A 69 8.51 -4.64 7.08
CA GLY A 69 9.81 -5.21 7.44
C GLY A 69 11.00 -4.33 7.02
N GLY A 70 10.75 -3.03 6.84
CA GLY A 70 11.74 -2.03 6.46
C GLY A 70 12.38 -1.31 7.65
N LEU A 71 13.31 -0.41 7.37
CA LEU A 71 13.99 0.44 8.34
C LEU A 71 13.96 1.89 7.88
N ILE A 72 13.72 2.79 8.83
CA ILE A 72 13.84 4.23 8.67
C ILE A 72 14.98 4.74 9.56
N GLU A 73 15.88 5.51 8.96
CA GLU A 73 17.00 6.16 9.62
C GLU A 73 16.99 7.63 9.26
N TRP A 74 17.64 8.47 10.06
CA TRP A 74 17.77 9.87 9.74
C TRP A 74 19.05 10.46 10.33
N ARG A 75 19.52 11.53 9.69
CA ARG A 75 20.62 12.36 10.16
C ARG A 75 20.28 13.81 9.88
N SER A 76 20.57 14.71 10.81
CA SER A 76 20.31 16.14 10.60
C SER A 76 21.40 17.00 11.20
N ARG A 77 21.83 17.98 10.41
CA ARG A 77 22.63 19.14 10.80
C ARG A 77 22.03 20.40 10.16
N PRO A 78 22.29 21.60 10.67
CA PRO A 78 21.87 22.82 9.99
C PRO A 78 22.33 22.84 8.53
N GLY A 79 21.43 23.13 7.60
CA GLY A 79 21.69 23.12 6.16
C GLY A 79 21.71 21.73 5.52
N GLN A 80 21.46 20.65 6.27
CA GLN A 80 21.32 19.31 5.71
C GLN A 80 20.57 18.34 6.63
N THR A 81 19.36 17.94 6.23
CA THR A 81 18.61 16.84 6.84
C THR A 81 18.42 15.73 5.83
N ALA A 82 18.71 14.49 6.22
CA ALA A 82 18.53 13.31 5.38
C ALA A 82 17.73 12.24 6.12
N PHE A 83 16.65 11.76 5.50
CA PHE A 83 15.90 10.58 5.90
C PHE A 83 16.21 9.44 4.93
N ARG A 84 16.52 8.26 5.47
CA ARG A 84 16.81 7.06 4.72
C ARG A 84 15.79 6.00 5.05
N PHE A 85 15.26 5.37 4.00
CA PHE A 85 14.31 4.30 4.10
C PHE A 85 14.89 3.09 3.37
N SER A 86 14.83 1.91 3.99
CA SER A 86 15.30 0.66 3.41
C SER A 86 14.21 -0.39 3.54
N CYS A 87 13.75 -0.94 2.43
CA CYS A 87 12.77 -2.02 2.43
C CYS A 87 13.28 -3.19 1.58
N ARG A 88 12.80 -4.39 1.86
CA ARG A 88 12.98 -5.53 0.96
C ARG A 88 12.46 -5.13 -0.42
N LEU A 89 13.30 -5.27 -1.45
CA LEU A 89 12.83 -5.05 -2.82
C LEU A 89 12.08 -6.30 -3.26
N TRP A 90 10.77 -6.15 -3.43
CA TRP A 90 9.96 -7.15 -4.10
C TRP A 90 10.25 -7.05 -5.60
N ILE A 91 11.23 -7.81 -6.08
CA ILE A 91 11.22 -8.15 -7.50
C ILE A 91 10.05 -9.11 -7.68
N ARG A 92 8.88 -8.58 -8.03
CA ARG A 92 7.95 -9.38 -8.81
C ARG A 92 8.68 -9.62 -10.12
N THR A 93 8.98 -10.87 -10.44
CA THR A 93 9.20 -11.23 -11.84
C THR A 93 8.06 -10.58 -12.60
N MET A 94 8.36 -9.73 -13.59
CA MET A 94 7.34 -9.36 -14.56
C MET A 94 6.94 -10.68 -15.20
N THR A 95 5.91 -11.32 -14.67
CA THR A 95 5.21 -12.33 -15.41
C THR A 95 4.73 -11.61 -16.65
N THR A 96 5.10 -12.11 -17.82
CA THR A 96 4.51 -11.70 -19.10
C THR A 96 2.99 -11.93 -19.11
N GLU A 97 2.50 -12.71 -18.15
CA GLU A 97 1.09 -12.81 -17.78
C GLU A 97 0.71 -11.64 -16.86
N GLY A 98 -0.18 -10.78 -17.35
CA GLY A 98 -0.72 -9.64 -16.63
C GLY A 98 -1.26 -10.01 -15.26
N VAL A 99 -1.20 -9.06 -14.32
CA VAL A 99 -1.59 -9.29 -12.92
C VAL A 99 -3.08 -9.60 -12.84
N SER A 100 -3.45 -10.74 -12.24
CA SER A 100 -4.84 -11.20 -12.11
C SER A 100 -5.57 -10.42 -11.01
N VAL A 101 -6.60 -9.67 -11.38
CA VAL A 101 -7.41 -8.85 -10.48
C VAL A 101 -8.88 -9.21 -10.67
N TRP A 102 -9.56 -9.60 -9.59
CA TRP A 102 -10.97 -9.96 -9.66
C TRP A 102 -11.84 -8.86 -9.06
N VAL A 103 -13.01 -8.64 -9.66
CA VAL A 103 -13.98 -7.61 -9.24
C VAL A 103 -15.29 -8.28 -8.85
N VAL A 104 -15.90 -7.84 -7.75
CA VAL A 104 -17.22 -8.29 -7.32
C VAL A 104 -18.10 -7.08 -7.09
N ASP A 105 -19.13 -6.93 -7.89
CA ASP A 105 -20.02 -5.75 -7.90
C ASP A 105 -21.33 -6.21 -8.56
N ASP A 106 -22.50 -5.84 -8.04
CA ASP A 106 -23.77 -6.32 -8.58
C ASP A 106 -24.25 -5.53 -9.81
N ASP A 107 -23.71 -4.33 -10.04
CA ASP A 107 -24.02 -3.46 -11.16
C ASP A 107 -23.20 -3.81 -12.42
N ASP A 108 -23.92 -4.20 -13.48
CA ASP A 108 -23.32 -4.58 -14.77
C ASP A 108 -22.46 -3.46 -15.38
N SER A 109 -22.87 -2.20 -15.20
CA SER A 109 -22.18 -1.04 -15.78
C SER A 109 -20.87 -0.78 -15.05
N MET A 110 -20.89 -0.82 -13.71
CA MET A 110 -19.71 -0.67 -12.85
C MET A 110 -18.70 -1.80 -13.12
N ARG A 111 -19.16 -3.07 -13.17
CA ARG A 111 -18.30 -4.21 -13.52
C ARG A 111 -17.61 -4.00 -14.87
N TRP A 112 -18.34 -3.61 -15.90
CA TRP A 112 -17.77 -3.37 -17.23
C TRP A 112 -16.75 -2.23 -17.23
N VAL A 113 -17.04 -1.12 -16.56
CA VAL A 113 -16.12 0.02 -16.45
C VAL A 113 -14.83 -0.40 -15.75
N MET A 114 -14.93 -1.08 -14.61
CA MET A 114 -13.78 -1.55 -13.84
C MET A 114 -12.94 -2.56 -14.64
N GLU A 115 -13.56 -3.56 -15.25
CA GLU A 115 -12.85 -4.54 -16.09
C GLU A 115 -12.11 -3.84 -17.24
N LYS A 116 -12.77 -2.92 -17.95
CA LYS A 116 -12.16 -2.21 -19.07
C LYS A 116 -10.99 -1.35 -18.63
N ALA A 117 -11.12 -0.65 -17.50
CA ALA A 117 -10.04 0.16 -16.93
C ALA A 117 -8.84 -0.71 -16.53
N LEU A 118 -9.08 -1.84 -15.86
CA LEU A 118 -8.03 -2.78 -15.46
C LEU A 118 -7.31 -3.40 -16.68
N ARG A 119 -8.05 -3.86 -17.68
CA ARG A 119 -7.47 -4.44 -18.90
C ARG A 119 -6.62 -3.43 -19.68
N LYS A 120 -6.99 -2.14 -19.68
CA LYS A 120 -6.21 -1.07 -20.30
C LYS A 120 -4.82 -0.93 -19.66
N GLU A 121 -4.71 -1.20 -18.36
CA GLU A 121 -3.45 -1.16 -17.60
C GLU A 121 -2.74 -2.52 -17.56
N SER A 122 -3.03 -3.42 -18.52
CA SER A 122 -2.42 -4.76 -18.66
C SER A 122 -2.73 -5.74 -17.52
N TYR A 123 -3.78 -5.50 -16.72
CA TYR A 123 -4.29 -6.47 -15.76
C TYR A 123 -5.16 -7.53 -16.44
N GLN A 124 -5.11 -8.76 -15.94
CA GLN A 124 -6.07 -9.80 -16.28
C GLN A 124 -7.28 -9.66 -15.35
N ALA A 125 -8.31 -8.95 -15.82
CA ALA A 125 -9.52 -8.72 -15.06
C ALA A 125 -10.56 -9.83 -15.27
N GLN A 126 -11.25 -10.21 -14.21
CA GLN A 126 -12.46 -11.04 -14.25
C GLN A 126 -13.45 -10.50 -13.21
N SER A 127 -14.72 -10.34 -13.57
CA SER A 127 -15.74 -9.85 -12.65
C SER A 127 -16.84 -10.87 -12.35
N PHE A 128 -17.50 -10.66 -11.21
CA PHE A 128 -18.57 -11.50 -10.69
C PHE A 128 -19.68 -10.62 -10.13
N ALA A 129 -20.94 -11.02 -10.34
CA ALA A 129 -22.09 -10.30 -9.77
C ALA A 129 -22.45 -10.75 -8.34
N ARG A 130 -21.93 -11.90 -7.91
CA ARG A 130 -22.31 -12.58 -6.66
C ARG A 130 -21.09 -13.15 -5.94
N LEU A 131 -21.15 -13.23 -4.62
CA LEU A 131 -20.13 -13.90 -3.80
C LEU A 131 -20.09 -15.41 -4.05
N GLU A 132 -21.21 -16.04 -4.38
CA GLU A 132 -21.27 -17.45 -4.72
C GLU A 132 -20.40 -17.78 -5.93
N ASP A 133 -20.51 -16.98 -7.00
CA ASP A 133 -19.71 -17.14 -8.22
C ASP A 133 -18.22 -16.93 -7.94
N LEU A 134 -17.89 -15.92 -7.11
CA LEU A 134 -16.52 -15.70 -6.62
C LEU A 134 -16.00 -16.95 -5.90
N ARG A 135 -16.76 -17.50 -4.95
CA ARG A 135 -16.34 -18.68 -4.17
C ARG A 135 -16.14 -19.91 -5.06
N LEU A 136 -16.97 -20.08 -6.09
CA LEU A 136 -16.80 -21.14 -7.08
C LEU A 136 -15.51 -20.96 -7.89
N ALA A 137 -15.19 -19.73 -8.29
CA ALA A 137 -13.95 -19.41 -9.00
C ALA A 137 -12.70 -19.59 -8.12
N LEU A 138 -12.78 -19.20 -6.85
CA LEU A 138 -11.69 -19.34 -5.87
C LEU A 138 -11.26 -20.79 -5.62
N LYS A 139 -12.14 -21.77 -5.90
CA LYS A 139 -11.77 -23.20 -5.85
C LYS A 139 -10.81 -23.62 -6.97
N LYS A 140 -10.72 -22.83 -8.05
CA LYS A 140 -9.89 -23.12 -9.23
C LYS A 140 -8.62 -22.28 -9.26
N GLU A 141 -8.76 -20.99 -9.01
CA GLU A 141 -7.66 -20.03 -9.08
C GLU A 141 -7.84 -18.95 -8.01
N ILE A 142 -6.73 -18.39 -7.52
CA ILE A 142 -6.74 -17.31 -6.53
C ILE A 142 -6.15 -16.05 -7.16
N PRO A 143 -6.92 -14.95 -7.29
CA PRO A 143 -6.44 -13.72 -7.91
C PRO A 143 -5.38 -13.05 -7.04
N GLN A 144 -4.55 -12.22 -7.67
CA GLN A 144 -3.50 -11.48 -6.96
C GLN A 144 -4.07 -10.29 -6.17
N ALA A 145 -5.23 -9.78 -6.55
CA ALA A 145 -5.98 -8.77 -5.79
C ALA A 145 -7.48 -8.95 -6.00
N LEU A 146 -8.26 -8.52 -5.01
CA LEU A 146 -9.72 -8.51 -5.07
C LEU A 146 -10.25 -7.07 -4.94
N ILE A 147 -11.19 -6.69 -5.80
CA ILE A 147 -12.01 -5.48 -5.67
C ILE A 147 -13.41 -5.95 -5.30
N MET A 148 -13.97 -5.43 -4.22
CA MET A 148 -15.19 -5.94 -3.59
C MET A 148 -16.14 -4.78 -3.30
N ASP A 149 -17.32 -4.77 -3.92
CA ASP A 149 -18.41 -3.92 -3.47
C ASP A 149 -19.00 -4.45 -2.16
N ILE A 150 -19.59 -3.55 -1.38
CA ILE A 150 -20.23 -3.89 -0.11
C ILE A 150 -21.59 -4.56 -0.36
N ARG A 151 -22.39 -4.05 -1.29
CA ARG A 151 -23.82 -4.37 -1.41
C ARG A 151 -24.01 -5.40 -2.53
N LEU A 152 -24.01 -6.67 -2.16
CA LEU A 152 -24.18 -7.76 -3.12
C LEU A 152 -25.54 -8.44 -2.96
N PRO A 153 -26.10 -9.04 -4.03
CA PRO A 153 -27.43 -9.64 -3.99
C PRO A 153 -27.51 -10.89 -3.09
N ASP A 154 -26.36 -11.51 -2.80
CA ASP A 154 -26.24 -12.73 -2.00
C ASP A 154 -25.50 -12.52 -0.66
N GLY A 155 -25.22 -11.27 -0.29
CA GLY A 155 -24.63 -10.96 1.01
C GLY A 155 -23.98 -9.58 1.09
N ASP A 156 -23.30 -9.34 2.20
CA ASP A 156 -22.52 -8.13 2.42
C ASP A 156 -21.04 -8.44 2.21
N GLY A 157 -20.40 -7.77 1.25
CA GLY A 157 -18.99 -7.94 0.91
C GLY A 157 -18.06 -7.70 2.10
N ILE A 158 -18.46 -6.88 3.09
CA ILE A 158 -17.69 -6.67 4.33
C ILE A 158 -17.62 -7.95 5.16
N ARG A 159 -18.70 -8.74 5.20
CA ARG A 159 -18.73 -10.00 5.96
C ARG A 159 -17.82 -11.07 5.36
N PHE A 160 -17.43 -10.90 4.10
CA PHE A 160 -16.44 -11.76 3.43
C PHE A 160 -14.99 -11.37 3.77
N LEU A 161 -14.71 -10.14 4.22
CA LEU A 161 -13.33 -9.68 4.47
C LEU A 161 -12.58 -10.48 5.54
N PRO A 162 -13.17 -10.86 6.69
CA PRO A 162 -12.48 -11.70 7.67
C PRO A 162 -12.09 -13.08 7.11
N GLU A 163 -12.96 -13.67 6.28
CA GLU A 163 -12.70 -14.92 5.56
C GLU A 163 -11.51 -14.74 4.61
N TRP A 164 -11.54 -13.69 3.79
CA TRP A 164 -10.46 -13.36 2.86
C TRP A 164 -9.12 -13.15 3.55
N ILE A 165 -9.07 -12.28 4.57
CA ILE A 165 -7.85 -11.95 5.31
C ILE A 165 -7.30 -13.18 6.05
N GLY A 166 -8.20 -14.03 6.58
CA GLY A 166 -7.82 -15.27 7.25
C GLY A 166 -7.19 -16.30 6.31
N HIS A 167 -7.73 -16.47 5.10
CA HIS A 167 -7.24 -17.44 4.13
C HIS A 167 -6.09 -16.92 3.25
N TYR A 168 -6.07 -15.62 2.96
CA TYR A 168 -5.16 -14.99 2.00
C TYR A 168 -4.53 -13.70 2.57
N PRO A 169 -3.76 -13.77 3.66
CA PRO A 169 -3.24 -12.59 4.36
C PRO A 169 -2.33 -11.69 3.51
N ASP A 170 -1.67 -12.26 2.48
CA ASP A 170 -0.78 -11.54 1.57
C ASP A 170 -1.48 -11.03 0.29
N ARG A 171 -2.78 -11.29 0.12
CA ARG A 171 -3.54 -10.87 -1.08
C ARG A 171 -4.36 -9.62 -0.75
N PRO A 172 -4.07 -8.45 -1.37
CA PRO A 172 -4.81 -7.24 -1.09
C PRO A 172 -6.28 -7.36 -1.53
N VAL A 173 -7.17 -6.79 -0.70
CA VAL A 173 -8.57 -6.56 -1.02
C VAL A 173 -8.87 -5.06 -0.94
N ILE A 174 -9.51 -4.53 -1.98
CA ILE A 174 -9.97 -3.14 -2.06
C ILE A 174 -11.49 -3.18 -1.95
N VAL A 175 -12.03 -2.51 -0.92
CA VAL A 175 -13.47 -2.35 -0.79
C VAL A 175 -13.88 -1.11 -1.55
N VAL A 176 -14.81 -1.26 -2.49
CA VAL A 176 -15.42 -0.16 -3.24
C VAL A 176 -16.79 0.09 -2.63
N THR A 177 -17.15 1.36 -2.51
CA THR A 177 -18.45 1.77 -2.00
C THR A 177 -18.94 2.89 -2.90
N ALA A 178 -20.00 2.67 -3.66
CA ALA A 178 -20.70 3.76 -4.33
C ALA A 178 -21.82 4.25 -3.41
N HIS A 179 -21.52 5.21 -2.53
CA HIS A 179 -22.56 5.92 -1.78
C HIS A 179 -22.94 7.18 -2.56
N ALA A 180 -23.84 7.06 -3.52
CA ALA A 180 -24.50 8.20 -4.13
C ALA A 180 -25.74 8.57 -3.29
N ASP A 181 -25.53 9.12 -2.09
CA ASP A 181 -26.58 9.92 -1.47
C ASP A 181 -26.66 11.26 -2.20
N PHE A 182 -27.38 11.26 -3.32
CA PHE A 182 -28.21 12.40 -3.65
C PHE A 182 -29.52 12.23 -2.88
N GLN A 183 -29.56 12.79 -1.67
CA GLN A 183 -30.83 13.17 -1.04
C GLN A 183 -30.81 14.70 -0.87
N ASN A 184 -31.85 15.31 -1.45
CA ASN A 184 -32.25 16.72 -1.46
C ASN A 184 -31.90 17.51 -0.19
#